data_AF-A0A842V458-F1
#
_entry.id   AF-A0A842V458-F1
#
_cell.length_a   1.000
_cell.length_b   1.000
_cell.length_c   1.000
_cell.angle_alpha   90.00
_cell.angle_beta   90.00
_cell.angle_gamma   90.00
#
_symmetry.space_group_name_H-M   'P 1'
#
loop_
_entity.id
_entity.type
_entity.pdbx_description
1 polymer ?
#
loop_
_entity_poly.entity_id
_entity_poly.type
_entity_poly.pdbx_seq_one_letter_code
_entity_poly.pdbx_strand_id
1 'polypeptide(L)'
;MLKMQKLSNTYSMKVFTDNGEYFGDIEENILTKTKVFGWRVKATKNSYLANVLGSAKGVIVPHQLVKSIGDIMIINKAAMPSYNPEEEENS
;
A
#
# COMPACT_ATOMS: atom_id res chain seq x y z
N MET A 1 -6.98 -26.63 7.03
CA MET A 1 -6.38 -25.77 8.07
C MET A 1 -6.44 -24.34 7.57
N LEU A 2 -6.96 -23.40 8.37
CA LEU A 2 -7.02 -21.99 7.97
C LEU A 2 -5.59 -21.41 7.98
N LYS A 3 -5.21 -20.72 6.89
CA LYS A 3 -3.95 -19.97 6.85
C LYS A 3 -4.16 -18.66 7.58
N MET A 4 -3.53 -18.51 8.74
CA MET A 4 -3.61 -17.32 9.57
C MET A 4 -2.30 -16.56 9.51
N GLN A 5 -2.38 -15.24 9.33
CA GLN A 5 -1.23 -14.33 9.38
C GLN A 5 -1.31 -13.47 10.65
N LYS A 6 -0.23 -13.40 11.43
CA LYS A 6 -0.14 -12.44 12.53
C LYS A 6 0.06 -11.04 11.97
N LEU A 7 -0.75 -10.07 12.42
CA LEU A 7 -0.62 -8.66 12.01
C LEU A 7 0.74 -8.05 12.38
N SER A 8 1.35 -8.50 13.47
CA SER A 8 2.72 -8.07 13.84
C SER A 8 3.76 -8.39 12.77
N ASN A 9 3.51 -9.37 11.92
CA ASN A 9 4.45 -9.78 10.88
C ASN A 9 4.28 -8.96 9.60
N THR A 10 3.27 -8.07 9.53
CA THR A 10 3.04 -7.25 8.34
C THR A 10 3.79 -5.92 8.39
N TYR A 11 4.34 -5.53 9.54
CA TYR A 11 5.12 -4.29 9.64
C TYR A 11 6.36 -4.35 8.74
N SER A 12 6.61 -3.26 8.01
CA SER A 12 7.69 -3.16 7.01
C SER A 12 7.64 -4.20 5.88
N MET A 13 6.50 -4.88 5.70
CA MET A 13 6.29 -5.79 4.59
C MET A 13 6.25 -5.02 3.28
N LYS A 14 6.93 -5.53 2.26
CA LYS A 14 6.92 -4.94 0.92
C LYS A 14 5.58 -5.17 0.24
N VAL A 15 5.04 -4.11 -0.35
CA VAL A 15 3.79 -4.13 -1.11
C VAL A 15 4.10 -4.05 -2.59
N PHE A 16 3.52 -4.94 -3.37
CA PHE A 16 3.63 -4.97 -4.83
C PHE A 16 2.26 -4.92 -5.48
N THR A 17 2.18 -4.30 -6.65
CA THR A 17 1.00 -4.39 -7.51
C THR A 17 0.93 -5.79 -8.14
N ASP A 18 -0.23 -6.14 -8.68
CA ASP A 18 -0.44 -7.36 -9.46
C ASP A 18 0.34 -7.40 -10.78
N ASN A 19 0.93 -6.28 -11.20
CA ASN A 19 1.87 -6.21 -12.33
C ASN A 19 3.34 -6.37 -11.89
N GLY A 20 3.60 -6.55 -10.59
CA GLY A 20 4.95 -6.72 -10.04
C GLY A 20 5.69 -5.41 -9.72
N GLU A 21 5.02 -4.26 -9.75
CA GLU A 21 5.66 -2.98 -9.40
C GLU A 21 5.74 -2.80 -7.88
N TYR A 22 6.91 -2.39 -7.39
CA TYR A 22 7.07 -2.09 -5.97
C TYR A 22 6.30 -0.82 -5.59
N PHE A 23 5.28 -0.97 -4.77
CA PHE A 23 4.36 0.10 -4.40
C PHE A 23 4.86 0.90 -3.20
N GLY A 24 5.42 0.22 -2.19
CA GLY A 24 5.93 0.82 -0.96
C GLY A 24 6.02 -0.22 0.16
N ASP A 25 6.17 0.24 1.41
CA ASP A 25 6.23 -0.63 2.58
C ASP A 25 5.05 -0.39 3.52
N ILE A 26 4.56 -1.45 4.16
CA ILE A 26 3.54 -1.33 5.21
C ILE A 26 4.15 -0.59 6.41
N GLU A 27 3.53 0.53 6.76
CA GLU A 27 3.84 1.28 7.97
C GLU A 27 2.99 0.79 9.14
N GLU A 28 1.67 0.71 8.94
CA GLU A 28 0.70 0.35 9.98
C GLU A 28 -0.52 -0.38 9.40
N ASN A 29 -1.20 -1.14 10.25
CA ASN A 29 -2.53 -1.66 9.96
C ASN A 29 -3.60 -0.74 10.56
N ILE A 30 -4.71 -0.57 9.84
CA ILE A 30 -5.87 0.18 10.32
C ILE A 30 -6.95 -0.84 10.63
N LEU A 31 -7.37 -0.88 11.89
CA LEU A 31 -8.33 -1.86 12.39
C LEU A 31 -9.66 -1.19 12.73
N THR A 32 -10.73 -1.94 12.54
CA THR A 32 -12.01 -1.71 13.23
C THR A 32 -12.07 -2.62 14.46
N LYS A 33 -13.21 -2.63 15.15
CA LYS A 33 -13.43 -3.51 16.31
C LYS A 33 -13.22 -5.00 16.00
N THR A 34 -13.49 -5.45 14.77
CA THR A 34 -13.54 -6.90 14.44
C THR A 34 -12.80 -7.29 13.16
N LYS A 35 -12.34 -6.33 12.35
CA LYS A 35 -11.69 -6.60 11.06
C LYS A 35 -10.63 -5.55 10.70
N VAL A 36 -9.73 -5.94 9.82
CA VAL A 36 -8.80 -5.02 9.16
C VAL A 36 -9.58 -4.12 8.20
N PHE A 37 -9.48 -2.81 8.36
CA PHE A 37 -10.07 -1.80 7.47
C PHE A 37 -9.16 -1.56 6.26
N GLY A 38 -7.87 -1.37 6.51
CA GLY A 38 -6.89 -1.04 5.48
C GLY A 38 -5.47 -1.01 6.02
N TRP A 39 -4.56 -0.55 5.17
CA TRP A 39 -3.13 -0.59 5.37
C TRP A 39 -2.53 0.76 5.05
N ARG A 40 -1.77 1.33 5.98
CA ARG A 40 -0.97 2.51 5.71
C ARG A 40 0.31 2.05 5.01
N VAL A 41 0.47 2.47 3.75
CA VAL A 41 1.66 2.18 2.96
C VAL A 41 2.46 3.46 2.82
N LYS A 42 3.69 3.45 3.33
CA LYS A 42 4.61 4.58 3.21
C LYS A 42 5.35 4.55 1.88
N ALA A 43 5.57 5.74 1.32
CA ALA A 43 6.46 5.93 0.19
C ALA A 43 7.90 5.76 0.65
N THR A 44 8.60 4.79 0.07
CA THR A 44 10.03 4.55 0.31
C THR A 44 10.83 4.85 -0.94
N LYS A 45 12.14 5.04 -0.79
CA LYS A 45 13.04 5.28 -1.92
C LYS A 45 12.87 4.17 -2.97
N ASN A 46 12.70 4.56 -4.23
CA ASN A 46 12.46 3.68 -5.38
C ASN A 46 11.09 2.98 -5.43
N SER A 47 10.13 3.37 -4.57
CA SER A 47 8.74 2.91 -4.67
C SER A 47 7.96 3.71 -5.71
N TYR A 48 6.91 3.11 -6.28
CA TYR A 48 5.98 3.81 -7.16
C TYR A 48 5.41 5.07 -6.48
N LEU A 49 5.04 4.95 -5.20
CA LEU A 49 4.50 6.07 -4.45
C LEU A 49 5.46 7.25 -4.34
N ALA A 50 6.77 7.00 -4.21
CA ALA A 50 7.76 8.07 -4.17
C ALA A 50 7.82 8.88 -5.47
N ASN A 51 7.45 8.29 -6.61
CA ASN A 51 7.42 8.96 -7.90
C ASN A 51 6.12 9.77 -8.12
N VAL A 52 5.02 9.38 -7.45
CA VAL A 52 3.66 9.90 -7.73
C VAL A 52 3.14 10.82 -6.64
N LEU A 53 3.60 10.68 -5.40
CA LEU A 53 3.06 11.39 -4.24
C LEU A 53 3.71 12.75 -3.95
N GLY A 54 4.74 13.16 -4.68
CA GLY A 54 5.46 14.41 -4.42
C GLY A 54 5.92 14.51 -2.96
N SER A 55 5.27 15.38 -2.18
CA SER A 55 5.56 15.61 -0.75
C SER A 55 4.82 14.67 0.22
N ALA A 56 3.81 13.92 -0.23
CA ALA A 56 3.02 13.06 0.64
C ALA A 56 3.79 11.79 1.04
N LYS A 57 3.73 11.43 2.34
CA LYS A 57 4.54 10.35 2.94
C LYS A 57 4.03 8.94 2.64
N GLY A 58 2.82 8.79 2.11
CA GLY A 58 2.19 7.49 1.89
C GLY A 58 0.69 7.58 1.64
N VAL A 59 0.04 6.43 1.50
CA VAL A 59 -1.40 6.30 1.25
C VAL A 59 -2.05 5.25 2.14
N ILE A 60 -3.37 5.30 2.25
CA ILE A 60 -4.17 4.24 2.86
C ILE A 60 -4.70 3.34 1.75
N VAL A 61 -4.33 2.05 1.78
CA VAL A 61 -4.85 1.02 0.88
C VAL A 61 -6.00 0.27 1.57
N PRO A 62 -7.23 0.31 1.02
CA PRO A 62 -8.34 -0.49 1.55
C PRO A 62 -8.04 -1.99 1.52
N HIS A 63 -8.43 -2.71 2.57
CA HIS A 63 -8.18 -4.17 2.65
C HIS A 63 -8.80 -4.95 1.47
N GLN A 64 -9.89 -4.44 0.89
CA GLN A 64 -10.57 -5.03 -0.27
C GLN A 64 -9.71 -5.09 -1.54
N LEU A 65 -8.68 -4.25 -1.64
CA LEU A 65 -7.76 -4.24 -2.78
C LEU A 65 -6.57 -5.19 -2.58
N VAL A 66 -6.44 -5.81 -1.42
CA VAL A 66 -5.39 -6.81 -1.15
C VAL A 66 -5.77 -8.13 -1.78
N LYS A 67 -4.89 -8.66 -2.62
CA LYS A 67 -5.04 -9.95 -3.29
C LYS A 67 -4.45 -11.11 -2.48
N SER A 68 -3.29 -10.88 -1.86
CA SER A 68 -2.62 -11.90 -1.05
C SER A 68 -1.69 -11.29 -0.02
N ILE A 69 -1.52 -12.00 1.10
CA ILE A 69 -0.59 -11.65 2.17
C ILE A 69 0.26 -12.89 2.49
N GLY A 70 1.58 -12.75 2.43
CA GLY A 70 2.55 -13.79 2.74
C GLY A 70 3.87 -13.14 3.20
N ASP A 71 4.98 -13.47 2.55
CA ASP A 71 6.26 -12.74 2.75
C ASP A 71 6.21 -11.31 2.18
N ILE A 72 5.36 -11.12 1.17
CA ILE A 72 5.02 -9.83 0.57
C ILE A 72 3.50 -9.66 0.54
N MET A 73 3.05 -8.42 0.38
CA MET A 73 1.65 -8.09 0.13
C MET A 73 1.44 -7.77 -1.34
N ILE A 74 0.43 -8.37 -1.97
CA ILE A 74 0.04 -8.05 -3.34
C ILE A 74 -1.29 -7.30 -3.33
N ILE A 75 -1.36 -6.18 -4.05
CA ILE A 75 -2.55 -5.35 -4.19
C ILE A 75 -2.98 -5.23 -5.65
N ASN A 76 -4.26 -4.93 -5.87
CA ASN A 76 -4.76 -4.57 -7.19
C ASN A 76 -4.20 -3.20 -7.63
N LYS A 77 -3.83 -3.07 -8.92
CA LYS A 77 -3.43 -1.80 -9.54
C LYS A 77 -4.41 -0.64 -9.27
N ALA A 78 -5.70 -0.91 -9.10
CA ALA A 78 -6.71 0.10 -8.78
C ALA A 78 -6.46 0.85 -7.45
N ALA A 79 -5.57 0.35 -6.60
CA ALA A 79 -5.11 1.05 -5.40
C ALA A 79 -4.11 2.18 -5.71
N MET A 80 -3.59 2.25 -6.94
CA MET A 80 -2.65 3.27 -7.34
C MET A 80 -3.38 4.60 -7.51
N PRO A 81 -2.90 5.69 -6.88
CA PRO A 81 -3.42 7.01 -7.17
C PRO A 81 -3.21 7.30 -8.66
N SER A 82 -4.25 7.81 -9.32
CA SER A 82 -4.16 8.36 -10.67
C SER A 82 -3.24 9.58 -10.61
N TYR A 83 -2.02 9.43 -11.11
CA TYR A 83 -1.09 10.52 -11.29
C TYR A 83 -1.69 11.49 -12.32
N ASN A 84 -2.04 12.71 -11.90
CA ASN A 84 -2.41 13.81 -12.80
C ASN A 84 -1.33 14.90 -12.71
N PRO A 85 -0.28 14.85 -13.56
CA PRO A 85 0.85 15.78 -13.52
C PRO A 85 0.47 17.24 -13.83
N GLU A 86 -0.75 17.52 -14.30
CA GLU A 86 -1.17 18.83 -14.79
C GLU A 86 -1.62 19.82 -13.69
N GLU A 87 -1.66 19.42 -12.41
CA GLU A 87 -2.11 20.28 -11.30
C GLU A 87 -0.98 21.03 -10.56
N GLU A 88 0.30 20.72 -10.83
CA GLU A 88 1.44 21.36 -10.15
C GLU A 88 2.08 22.55 -10.91
N GLU A 89 1.68 22.83 -12.17
CA GLU A 89 2.23 23.97 -12.95
C GLU A 89 1.46 25.30 -12.81
N ASN A 90 0.38 25.36 -12.01
CA ASN A 90 -0.47 26.56 -11.86
C ASN A 90 -0.54 27.12 -10.42
N SER A 91 0.55 27.11 -9.65
CA SER A 91 0.60 27.77 -8.32
C SER A 91 1.85 28.60 -8.10
#